data_AF-A0A7V8F3D2-F1
#
_entry.id   AF-A0A7V8F3D2-F1
#
_cell.length_a   1.000
_cell.length_b   1.000
_cell.length_c   1.000
_cell.angle_alpha   90.00
_cell.angle_beta   90.00
_cell.angle_gamma   90.00
#
_symmetry.space_group_name_H-M   'P 1'
#
loop_
_entity.id
_entity.type
_entity.pdbx_description
1 polymer ?
#
loop_
_entity_poly.entity_id
_entity_poly.type
_entity_poly.pdbx_seq_one_letter_code
_entity_poly.pdbx_strand_id
1 'polypeptide(L)'
;MKLTERQQEVLETLRDIGRDNAVRYRSKTPYLYQRDCEKLLKGDEACVFGLGGLTWQVGGRLGLGASSVLSTFKTLESKGLIIRETRNPRYQRPLYWWPVGMAETLAEELMPSVEVTP
;
A
#
# COMPACT_ATOMS: atom_id res chain seq x y z
N MET A 1 1.40 -12.38 -17.44
CA MET A 1 0.90 -13.41 -16.50
C MET A 1 -0.59 -13.18 -16.26
N LYS A 2 -1.43 -14.23 -16.26
CA LYS A 2 -2.87 -14.09 -15.97
C LYS A 2 -3.14 -14.22 -14.48
N LEU A 3 -3.86 -13.26 -13.89
CA LEU A 3 -4.36 -13.32 -12.52
C LEU A 3 -5.73 -13.99 -12.47
N THR A 4 -6.05 -14.64 -11.35
CA THR A 4 -7.44 -15.03 -11.07
C THR A 4 -8.27 -13.79 -10.73
N GLU A 5 -9.58 -13.86 -10.88
CA GLU A 5 -10.49 -12.77 -10.47
C GLU A 5 -10.24 -12.35 -9.01
N ARG A 6 -10.09 -13.34 -8.12
CA ARG A 6 -9.79 -13.09 -6.71
C ARG A 6 -8.45 -12.37 -6.49
N GLN A 7 -7.41 -12.75 -7.23
CA GLN A 7 -6.10 -12.09 -7.15
C GLN A 7 -6.20 -10.65 -7.65
N GLN A 8 -6.98 -10.41 -8.70
CA GLN A 8 -7.24 -9.06 -9.21
C GLN A 8 -7.98 -8.21 -8.18
N GLU A 9 -9.10 -8.69 -7.64
CA GLU A 9 -9.89 -7.98 -6.62
C GLU A 9 -9.05 -7.58 -5.40
N VAL A 10 -8.26 -8.52 -4.89
CA VAL A 10 -7.37 -8.27 -3.74
C VAL A 10 -6.31 -7.23 -4.08
N LEU A 11 -5.73 -7.28 -5.28
CA LEU A 11 -4.73 -6.32 -5.73
C LEU A 11 -5.32 -4.92 -5.90
N GLU A 12 -6.48 -4.79 -6.55
CA GLU A 12 -7.15 -3.49 -6.72
C GLU A 12 -7.57 -2.90 -5.37
N THR A 13 -8.14 -3.74 -4.49
CA THR A 13 -8.52 -3.28 -3.14
C THR A 13 -7.31 -2.77 -2.35
N LEU A 14 -6.16 -3.43 -2.51
CA LEU A 14 -4.91 -2.97 -1.88
C LEU A 14 -4.46 -1.63 -2.46
N ARG A 15 -4.60 -1.41 -3.78
CA ARG A 15 -4.34 -0.10 -4.40
C ARG A 15 -5.28 0.97 -3.86
N ASP A 16 -6.56 0.68 -3.72
CA ASP A 16 -7.51 1.67 -3.18
C ASP A 16 -7.14 2.06 -1.74
N ILE A 17 -6.77 1.10 -0.90
CA ILE A 17 -6.27 1.37 0.45
C ILE A 17 -5.00 2.23 0.41
N GLY A 18 -4.06 1.95 -0.50
CA GLY A 18 -2.86 2.76 -0.65
C GLY A 18 -3.15 4.21 -1.02
N ARG A 19 -4.13 4.45 -1.92
CA ARG A 19 -4.56 5.80 -2.32
C ARG A 19 -5.19 6.54 -1.14
N ASP A 20 -6.10 5.86 -0.42
CA ASP A 20 -6.75 6.42 0.76
C ASP A 20 -5.73 6.80 1.84
N ASN A 21 -4.74 5.94 2.08
CA ASN A 21 -3.68 6.19 3.05
C ASN A 21 -2.79 7.37 2.64
N ALA A 22 -2.43 7.47 1.37
CA ALA A 22 -1.57 8.54 0.87
C ALA A 22 -2.16 9.94 1.08
N VAL A 23 -3.49 10.07 1.07
CA VAL A 23 -4.18 11.37 1.26
C VAL A 23 -4.82 11.55 2.63
N ARG A 24 -4.73 10.55 3.51
CA ARG A 24 -5.43 10.51 4.82
C ARG A 24 -5.19 11.76 5.67
N TYR A 25 -3.98 12.31 5.61
CA TYR A 25 -3.56 13.46 6.44
C TYR A 25 -3.62 14.79 5.71
N ARG A 26 -3.95 14.83 4.42
CA ARG A 26 -3.86 16.03 3.57
C ARG A 26 -4.53 17.26 4.18
N SER A 27 -5.75 17.12 4.70
CA SER A 27 -6.52 18.23 5.28
C SER A 27 -6.44 18.33 6.81
N LYS A 28 -5.87 17.33 7.49
CA LYS A 28 -5.87 17.24 8.96
C LYS A 28 -4.54 17.60 9.57
N THR A 29 -3.46 17.17 8.92
CA THR A 29 -2.11 17.27 9.48
C THR A 29 -1.11 17.38 8.33
N PRO A 30 -0.92 18.59 7.76
CA PRO A 30 -0.15 18.79 6.54
C PRO A 30 1.30 18.28 6.62
N TYR A 31 1.95 18.38 7.78
CA TYR A 31 3.32 17.87 7.95
C TYR A 31 3.41 16.35 7.81
N LEU A 32 2.38 15.60 8.22
CA LEU A 32 2.34 14.14 8.02
C LEU A 32 2.12 13.81 6.55
N TYR A 33 1.24 14.56 5.89
CA TYR A 33 1.01 14.42 4.46
C TYR A 33 2.27 14.71 3.63
N GLN A 34 3.03 15.75 3.97
CA GLN A 34 4.33 16.04 3.33
C GLN A 34 5.32 14.89 3.51
N ARG A 35 5.42 14.31 4.73
CA ARG A 35 6.27 13.13 4.97
C ARG A 35 5.85 11.91 4.17
N ASP A 36 4.54 11.70 4.00
CA ASP A 36 4.04 10.60 3.17
C ASP A 36 4.32 10.84 1.68
N CYS A 37 4.21 12.09 1.23
CA CYS A 37 4.64 12.53 -0.10
C CYS A 37 6.14 12.26 -0.32
N GLU A 38 7.00 12.58 0.64
CA GLU A 38 8.44 12.26 0.57
C GLU A 38 8.72 10.75 0.48
N LYS A 39 7.89 9.90 1.09
CA LYS A 39 8.01 8.43 0.94
C LYS A 39 7.68 8.01 -0.48
N LEU A 40 6.63 8.57 -1.09
CA LEU A 40 6.26 8.27 -2.48
C LEU A 40 7.42 8.57 -3.44
N LEU A 41 8.10 9.71 -3.26
CA LEU A 41 9.29 10.07 -4.04
C LEU A 41 10.48 9.11 -3.86
N LYS A 42 10.55 8.42 -2.72
CA LYS A 42 11.59 7.41 -2.42
C LYS A 42 11.23 6.02 -2.99
N GLY A 43 10.04 5.85 -3.54
CA GLY A 43 9.58 4.62 -4.20
C GLY A 43 8.88 3.62 -3.27
N ASP A 44 8.47 2.50 -3.87
CA ASP A 44 7.54 1.53 -3.25
C ASP A 44 8.02 0.99 -1.89
N GLU A 45 9.31 0.67 -1.75
CA GLU A 45 9.85 0.12 -0.50
C GLU A 45 9.68 1.07 0.70
N ALA A 46 9.69 2.39 0.45
CA ALA A 46 9.46 3.40 1.49
C ALA A 46 7.98 3.50 1.89
N CYS A 47 7.07 3.16 0.98
CA CYS A 47 5.62 3.26 1.17
C CYS A 47 5.03 2.04 1.89
N VAL A 48 5.74 0.92 1.89
CA VAL A 48 5.36 -0.26 2.69
C VAL A 48 5.05 0.13 4.14
N PHE A 49 5.83 1.04 4.72
CA PHE A 49 5.62 1.48 6.10
C PHE A 49 4.52 2.54 6.22
N GLY A 50 3.33 2.09 6.63
CA GLY A 50 2.23 2.97 7.03
C GLY A 50 1.41 3.56 5.87
N LEU A 51 1.83 3.37 4.61
CA LEU A 51 0.98 3.62 3.44
C LEU A 51 0.41 2.33 2.86
N GLY A 52 1.05 1.19 3.12
CA GLY A 52 0.53 -0.16 2.83
C GLY A 52 -0.84 -0.48 3.41
N GLY A 53 -1.42 -1.56 2.92
CA GLY A 53 -2.62 -2.18 3.46
C GLY A 53 -2.32 -3.41 4.30
N LEU A 54 -3.19 -3.68 5.28
CA LEU A 54 -3.16 -4.87 6.12
C LEU A 54 -4.17 -5.91 5.61
N THR A 55 -3.91 -7.19 5.90
CA THR A 55 -4.79 -8.30 5.48
C THR A 55 -6.23 -8.14 5.98
N TRP A 56 -6.43 -7.58 7.17
CA TRP A 56 -7.76 -7.33 7.73
C TRP A 56 -8.46 -6.14 7.06
N GLN A 57 -7.74 -5.15 6.53
CA GLN A 57 -8.35 -4.02 5.81
C GLN A 57 -8.92 -4.48 4.48
N VAL A 58 -8.12 -5.22 3.70
CA VAL A 58 -8.59 -5.82 2.43
C VAL A 58 -9.69 -6.84 2.70
N GLY A 59 -9.51 -7.69 3.73
CA GLY A 59 -10.53 -8.67 4.13
C GLY A 59 -11.86 -8.02 4.47
N GLY A 60 -11.84 -6.93 5.24
CA GLY A 60 -13.04 -6.16 5.57
C GLY A 60 -13.74 -5.55 4.35
N ARG A 61 -12.98 -5.02 3.38
CA ARG A 61 -13.56 -4.44 2.14
C ARG A 61 -14.18 -5.49 1.21
N LEU A 62 -13.64 -6.71 1.19
CA LEU A 62 -14.05 -7.78 0.27
C LEU A 62 -14.93 -8.87 0.93
N GLY A 63 -15.21 -8.78 2.23
CA GLY A 63 -15.90 -9.85 2.97
C GLY A 63 -15.10 -11.14 3.04
N LEU A 64 -13.77 -11.05 3.08
CA LEU A 64 -12.85 -12.19 3.08
C LEU A 64 -12.18 -12.39 4.44
N GLY A 65 -11.92 -13.65 4.79
CA GLY A 65 -11.08 -13.98 5.94
C GLY A 65 -9.64 -13.53 5.74
N ALA A 66 -9.01 -12.99 6.79
CA ALA A 66 -7.64 -12.47 6.73
C ALA A 66 -6.60 -13.53 6.29
N SER A 67 -6.82 -14.81 6.60
CA SER A 67 -5.99 -15.92 6.14
C SER A 67 -6.06 -16.13 4.62
N SER A 68 -7.23 -15.98 4.02
CA SER A 68 -7.44 -16.05 2.56
C SER A 68 -6.74 -14.89 1.84
N VAL A 69 -6.87 -13.68 2.38
CA VAL A 69 -6.16 -12.50 1.88
C VAL A 69 -4.65 -12.70 1.99
N LEU A 70 -4.15 -13.18 3.13
CA LEU A 70 -2.72 -13.44 3.33
C LEU A 70 -2.17 -14.46 2.31
N SER A 71 -2.91 -15.53 2.03
CA SER A 71 -2.53 -16.51 1.01
C SER A 71 -2.45 -15.87 -0.39
N THR A 72 -3.42 -15.01 -0.70
CA THR A 72 -3.44 -14.26 -1.96
C THR A 72 -2.27 -13.28 -2.06
N PHE A 73 -1.96 -12.56 -0.97
CA PHE A 73 -0.80 -11.67 -0.90
C PHE A 73 0.51 -12.40 -1.11
N LYS A 74 0.76 -13.53 -0.43
CA LYS A 74 1.96 -14.34 -0.66
C LYS A 74 2.09 -14.78 -2.12
N THR A 75 0.97 -15.07 -2.76
CA THR A 75 0.93 -15.43 -4.18
C THR A 75 1.21 -14.24 -5.09
N LEU A 76 0.70 -13.05 -4.77
CA LEU A 76 1.00 -11.82 -5.53
C LEU A 76 2.45 -11.36 -5.33
N GLU A 77 3.01 -11.55 -4.12
CA GLU A 77 4.41 -11.28 -3.80
C GLU A 77 5.34 -12.19 -4.60
N SER A 78 5.07 -13.50 -4.67
CA SER A 78 5.88 -14.42 -5.49
C SER A 78 5.81 -14.12 -6.98
N LYS A 79 4.81 -13.33 -7.42
CA LYS A 79 4.64 -12.84 -8.77
C LYS A 79 5.25 -11.44 -9.00
N GLY A 80 5.84 -10.84 -7.97
CA GLY A 80 6.45 -9.50 -8.04
C GLY A 80 5.45 -8.35 -8.14
N LEU A 81 4.18 -8.56 -7.75
CA LEU A 81 3.12 -7.55 -7.89
C LEU A 81 2.88 -6.74 -6.62
N ILE A 82 3.27 -7.28 -5.47
CA ILE A 82 3.21 -6.59 -4.19
C ILE A 82 4.48 -6.86 -3.42
N ILE A 83 4.83 -5.95 -2.52
CA ILE A 83 5.92 -6.08 -1.55
C ILE A 83 5.34 -6.05 -0.14
N ARG A 84 6.08 -6.60 0.83
CA ARG A 84 5.64 -6.70 2.23
C ARG A 84 6.64 -6.05 3.18
N GLU A 85 6.14 -5.63 4.33
CA GLU A 85 6.96 -5.13 5.43
C GLU A 85 7.72 -6.30 6.07
N THR A 86 9.05 -6.32 5.95
CA THR A 86 9.88 -7.42 6.48
C THR A 86 10.80 -7.00 7.63
N ARG A 87 10.66 -5.76 8.15
CA ARG A 87 11.60 -5.14 9.12
C ARG A 87 11.84 -5.96 10.39
N ASN A 88 10.90 -6.81 10.80
CA ASN A 88 11.19 -7.84 11.79
C ASN A 88 10.22 -9.04 11.64
N PRO A 89 10.65 -10.17 11.06
CA PRO A 89 9.79 -11.34 10.85
C PRO A 89 9.39 -12.05 12.15
N ARG A 90 10.00 -11.71 13.29
CA ARG A 90 9.69 -12.25 14.62
C ARG A 90 8.71 -11.39 15.42
N TYR A 91 8.42 -10.18 14.96
CA TYR A 91 7.48 -9.28 15.62
C TYR A 91 6.04 -9.65 15.25
N GLN A 92 5.16 -9.78 16.24
CA GLN A 92 3.75 -10.15 16.04
C GLN A 92 2.87 -8.98 15.54
N ARG A 93 3.46 -7.99 14.86
CA ARG A 93 2.67 -6.90 14.28
C ARG A 93 2.09 -7.34 12.94
N PRO A 94 0.86 -6.91 12.61
CA PRO A 94 0.33 -7.06 11.26
C PRO A 94 1.29 -6.43 10.26
N LEU A 95 1.74 -7.20 9.26
CA LEU A 95 2.63 -6.72 8.22
C LEU A 95 1.85 -5.91 7.18
N TYR A 96 2.36 -4.73 6.86
CA TYR A 96 1.87 -3.96 5.72
C TYR A 96 2.30 -4.57 4.39
N TRP A 97 1.43 -4.40 3.39
CA TRP A 97 1.64 -4.84 2.01
C TRP A 97 1.41 -3.66 1.07
N TRP A 98 2.16 -3.57 -0.02
CA TRP A 98 2.11 -2.44 -0.94
C TRP A 98 2.18 -2.92 -2.40
N PRO A 99 1.34 -2.39 -3.32
CA PRO A 99 1.41 -2.73 -4.74
C PRO A 99 2.65 -2.14 -5.42
N VAL A 100 3.34 -2.95 -6.22
CA VAL A 100 4.49 -2.49 -7.02
C VAL A 100 4.03 -1.52 -8.11
N GLY A 101 4.81 -0.47 -8.36
CA GLY A 101 4.56 0.62 -9.30
C GLY A 101 3.63 1.70 -8.75
N MET A 102 3.05 1.51 -7.56
CA MET A 102 2.05 2.43 -7.04
C MET A 102 2.65 3.73 -6.54
N ALA A 103 3.86 3.72 -5.99
CA ALA A 103 4.50 4.94 -5.51
C ALA A 103 4.77 5.93 -6.64
N GLU A 104 5.18 5.45 -7.81
CA GLU A 104 5.38 6.28 -9.02
C GLU A 104 4.06 6.88 -9.48
N THR A 105 3.02 6.05 -9.65
CA THR A 105 1.67 6.52 -10.01
C THR A 105 1.17 7.60 -9.05
N LEU A 106 1.30 7.37 -7.74
CA LEU A 106 0.86 8.33 -6.73
C LEU A 106 1.74 9.58 -6.67
N ALA A 107 3.04 9.47 -6.94
CA ALA A 107 3.92 10.63 -7.04
C ALA A 107 3.48 11.52 -8.21
N GLU A 108 3.19 10.95 -9.38
CA GLU A 108 2.64 11.69 -10.52
C GLU A 108 1.28 12.33 -10.23
N GLU A 109 0.39 11.61 -9.55
CA GLU A 109 -0.95 12.10 -9.21
C GLU A 109 -0.94 13.23 -8.15
N LEU A 110 -0.07 13.14 -7.15
CA LEU A 110 -0.13 13.99 -5.95
C LEU A 110 0.91 15.11 -5.93
N MET A 111 2.11 14.90 -6.47
CA MET A 111 3.21 15.88 -6.42
C MET A 111 2.93 17.19 -7.17
N PRO A 112 2.18 17.23 -8.29
CA PRO A 112 1.80 18.50 -8.92
C PRO A 112 0.97 19.43 -8.00
N SER A 113 0.47 18.92 -6.87
CA SER A 113 -0.38 19.63 -5.91
C SER A 113 0.26 19.89 -4.55
N VAL A 114 1.56 19.59 -4.39
CA VAL A 114 2.33 19.85 -3.17
C VAL A 114 3.34 20.96 -3.45
N GLU A 115 3.17 22.14 -2.87
CA GLU A 115 4.25 23.13 -2.78
C GLU A 115 5.33 22.54 -1.88
N VAL A 116 6.38 21.98 -2.50
CA VAL A 116 7.58 21.57 -1.77
C VAL A 116 8.34 22.84 -1.43
N THR A 117 8.20 23.31 -0.20
CA THR A 117 9.08 24.37 0.30
C THR A 117 10.52 23.82 0.29
N PRO A 118 11.49 24.50 -0.35
CA PRO A 118 12.88 24.05 -0.46
C PRO A 118 13.56 23.79 0.88
#